data_AF-A0A7C9HUD3-F1
#
_entry.id   AF-A0A7C9HUD3-F1
#
_cell.length_a   1.000
_cell.length_b   1.000
_cell.length_c   1.000
_cell.angle_alpha   90.00
_cell.angle_beta   90.00
_cell.angle_gamma   90.00
#
_symmetry.space_group_name_H-M   'P 1'
#
loop_
_entity.id
_entity.type
_entity.pdbx_description
1 polymer ?
#
loop_
_entity_poly.entity_id
_entity_poly.type
_entity_poly.pdbx_seq_one_letter_code
_entity_poly.pdbx_strand_id
1 'polypeptide(L)'
;MTGQEQIKEHMPVFCADGQPHGEVDRVDGDYIKLTKDDSGRHHWLPLSAVDHVDAHVHLNLSHEQVHQQWLSEDPHPEHRQ
;
A
#
# COMPACT_ATOMS: atom_id res chain seq x y z
N MET A 1 15.72 1.51 -7.16
CA MET A 1 15.72 0.59 -6.02
C MET A 1 14.78 1.18 -4.99
N THR A 2 13.49 0.88 -5.10
CA THR A 2 12.52 1.25 -4.09
C THR A 2 12.80 0.39 -2.86
N GLY A 3 13.12 1.04 -1.74
CA GLY A 3 13.58 0.35 -0.54
C GLY A 3 12.44 -0.38 0.15
N GLN A 4 12.11 -1.59 -0.33
CA GLN A 4 11.14 -2.49 0.32
C GLN A 4 11.52 -2.69 1.80
N GLU A 5 12.82 -2.76 2.06
CA GLU A 5 13.43 -2.87 3.40
C GLU A 5 13.20 -1.64 4.31
N GLN A 6 12.87 -0.49 3.73
CA GLN A 6 12.56 0.74 4.48
C GLN A 6 11.11 0.78 4.93
N ILE A 7 10.22 0.03 4.25
CA ILE A 7 8.81 -0.03 4.59
C ILE A 7 8.65 -0.99 5.76
N LYS A 8 8.10 -0.47 6.85
CA LYS A 8 7.81 -1.22 8.07
C LYS A 8 6.31 -1.35 8.27
N GLU A 9 5.94 -2.42 8.96
CA GLU A 9 4.59 -2.61 9.48
C GLU A 9 4.20 -1.41 10.35
N HIS A 10 2.92 -1.03 10.34
CA HIS A 10 2.34 0.15 10.98
C HIS A 10 2.82 1.52 10.47
N MET A 11 3.54 1.59 9.35
CA MET A 11 3.89 2.89 8.77
C MET A 11 2.68 3.57 8.12
N PRO A 12 2.44 4.87 8.35
CA PRO A 12 1.44 5.64 7.64
C PRO A 12 1.73 5.71 6.13
N VAL A 13 0.69 5.64 5.32
CA VAL A 13 0.75 5.74 3.86
C VAL A 13 0.01 6.98 3.40
N PHE A 14 0.71 7.82 2.64
CA PHE A 14 0.20 9.06 2.06
C PHE A 14 0.16 8.96 0.53
N CYS A 15 -0.96 9.40 -0.04
CA CYS A 15 -1.11 9.59 -1.48
C CYS A 15 -0.26 10.76 -1.98
N ALA A 16 -0.11 10.87 -3.32
CA ALA A 16 0.56 11.99 -3.96
C ALA A 16 -0.07 13.36 -3.63
N ASP A 17 -1.38 13.40 -3.35
CA ASP A 17 -2.07 14.62 -2.93
C ASP A 17 -1.84 14.98 -1.45
N GLY A 18 -1.08 14.17 -0.71
CA GLY A 18 -0.85 14.34 0.73
C GLY A 18 -1.98 13.83 1.62
N GLN A 19 -3.00 13.17 1.05
CA GLN A 19 -4.05 12.53 1.85
C GLN A 19 -3.57 11.19 2.43
N PRO A 20 -3.82 10.92 3.72
CA PRO A 20 -3.55 9.62 4.29
C PRO A 20 -4.51 8.60 3.68
N HIS A 21 -3.97 7.48 3.24
CA HIS A 21 -4.74 6.38 2.68
C HIS A 21 -4.97 5.26 3.70
N GLY A 22 -4.01 5.06 4.60
CA GLY A 22 -4.06 4.05 5.64
C GLY A 22 -2.69 3.83 6.25
N GLU A 23 -2.48 2.66 6.85
CA GLU A 23 -1.20 2.24 7.39
C GLU A 23 -0.77 0.93 6.70
N VAL A 24 0.53 0.67 6.66
CA VAL A 24 1.06 -0.61 6.19
C VAL A 24 0.70 -1.69 7.21
N ASP A 25 -0.06 -2.69 6.78
CA ASP A 25 -0.28 -3.91 7.56
C ASP A 25 0.96 -4.80 7.45
N ARG A 26 1.37 -5.10 6.20
CA ARG A 26 2.52 -5.96 5.90
C ARG A 26 3.04 -5.73 4.49
N VAL A 27 4.32 -6.00 4.25
CA VAL A 27 4.88 -6.08 2.89
C VAL A 27 4.96 -7.55 2.49
N ASP A 28 4.41 -7.86 1.33
CA ASP A 28 4.33 -9.21 0.76
C ASP A 28 4.98 -9.21 -0.63
N GLY A 29 6.25 -9.61 -0.68
CA GLY A 29 7.06 -9.58 -1.90
C GLY A 29 7.11 -8.19 -2.52
N ASP A 30 6.54 -8.06 -3.72
CA ASP A 30 6.48 -6.80 -4.48
C ASP A 30 5.20 -5.97 -4.20
N TYR A 31 4.40 -6.37 -3.22
CA TYR A 31 3.15 -5.70 -2.84
C TYR A 31 3.17 -5.26 -1.38
N ILE A 32 2.52 -4.14 -1.11
CA ILE A 32 2.22 -3.65 0.23
C ILE A 32 0.76 -3.94 0.52
N LYS A 33 0.51 -4.65 1.62
CA LYS A 33 -0.81 -4.81 2.19
C LYS A 33 -1.06 -3.66 3.15
N LEU A 34 -2.18 -2.98 2.93
CA LEU A 34 -2.65 -1.90 3.79
C LEU A 34 -3.63 -2.41 4.83
N THR A 35 -3.73 -1.67 5.93
CA THR A 35 -4.74 -1.88 6.95
C THR A 35 -6.14 -1.70 6.38
N LYS A 36 -7.13 -2.31 7.03
CA LYS A 36 -8.51 -2.27 6.56
C LYS A 36 -9.02 -0.84 6.58
N ASP A 37 -9.71 -0.46 5.51
CA ASP A 37 -10.48 0.78 5.47
C ASP A 37 -11.74 0.70 6.36
N ASP A 38 -12.50 1.79 6.43
CA ASP A 38 -13.82 1.84 7.08
C ASP A 38 -14.82 0.79 6.56
N SER A 39 -14.61 0.27 5.34
CA SER A 39 -15.42 -0.80 4.75
C SER A 39 -14.94 -2.20 5.12
N GLY A 40 -13.87 -2.32 5.92
CA GLY A 40 -13.32 -3.59 6.39
C GLY A 40 -12.54 -4.36 5.33
N ARG A 41 -12.16 -3.73 4.21
CA ARG A 41 -11.45 -4.37 3.10
C ARG A 41 -9.96 -4.08 3.18
N HIS A 42 -9.16 -5.11 2.91
CA HIS A 42 -7.73 -4.94 2.72
C HIS A 42 -7.46 -4.45 1.30
N HIS A 43 -6.45 -3.60 1.18
CA HIS A 43 -6.01 -3.06 -0.09
C HIS A 43 -4.57 -3.47 -0.31
N TRP A 44 -4.28 -3.98 -1.51
CA TRP A 44 -2.92 -4.31 -1.91
C TRP A 44 -2.45 -3.32 -2.97
N LEU A 45 -1.27 -2.77 -2.75
CA LEU A 45 -0.63 -1.84 -3.67
C LEU A 45 0.72 -2.39 -4.12
N PRO A 46 1.04 -2.36 -5.43
CA PRO A 46 2.36 -2.72 -5.88
C PRO A 46 3.38 -1.71 -5.37
N LEU A 47 4.59 -2.15 -5.07
CA LEU A 47 5.70 -1.24 -4.73
C LEU A 47 6.02 -0.24 -5.84
N SER A 48 5.60 -0.51 -7.07
CA SER A 48 5.70 0.44 -8.19
C SER A 48 4.81 1.68 -8.01
N ALA A 49 3.76 1.60 -7.18
CA ALA A 49 2.94 2.75 -6.82
C ALA A 49 3.62 3.64 -5.76
N VAL A 50 4.65 3.14 -5.08
CA VAL A 50 5.43 3.91 -4.10
C VAL A 50 6.42 4.80 -4.84
N ASP A 51 6.35 6.09 -4.58
CA ASP A 51 7.31 7.07 -5.08
C ASP A 51 8.60 7.02 -4.25
N HIS A 52 8.46 7.19 -2.95
CA HIS A 52 9.56 7.13 -1.99
C HIS A 52 9.05 6.77 -0.59
N VAL A 53 10.00 6.44 0.29
CA VAL A 53 9.74 6.08 1.68
C VAL A 53 10.67 6.91 2.56
N ASP A 54 10.10 7.57 3.56
CA ASP A 54 10.83 8.35 4.54
C ASP A 54 10.41 7.93 5.98
N ALA A 55 9.84 8.84 6.78
CA ALA A 55 9.10 8.48 7.99
C ALA A 55 7.76 7.79 7.68
N HIS A 56 7.25 7.97 6.47
CA HIS A 56 5.99 7.44 5.97
C HIS A 56 6.18 6.90 4.54
N VAL A 57 5.20 6.16 4.04
CA VAL A 57 5.20 5.69 2.65
C VAL A 57 4.50 6.73 1.79
N HIS A 58 5.21 7.26 0.78
CA HIS A 58 4.66 8.22 -0.17
C HIS A 58 4.37 7.53 -1.50
N LEU A 59 3.11 7.57 -1.92
CA LEU A 59 2.67 7.03 -3.22
C LEU A 59 2.86 8.08 -4.33
N ASN A 60 3.13 7.62 -5.55
CA ASN A 60 3.13 8.49 -6.73
C ASN A 60 1.71 8.76 -7.27
N LEU A 61 0.71 8.04 -6.74
CA LEU A 61 -0.67 8.07 -7.18
C LEU A 61 -1.54 8.90 -6.24
N SER A 62 -2.53 9.59 -6.80
CA SER A 62 -3.53 10.33 -6.05
C SER A 62 -4.53 9.39 -5.34
N HIS A 63 -5.30 9.89 -4.36
CA HIS A 63 -6.29 9.07 -3.68
C HIS A 63 -7.29 8.41 -4.65
N GLU A 64 -7.78 9.15 -5.66
CA GLU A 64 -8.66 8.57 -6.68
C GLU A 64 -7.96 7.54 -7.57
N GLN A 65 -6.69 7.76 -7.93
CA GLN A 65 -5.92 6.81 -8.73
C GLN A 65 -5.61 5.52 -7.96
N VAL A 66 -5.28 5.64 -6.68
CA VAL A 66 -5.09 4.51 -5.76
C VAL A 66 -6.36 3.67 -5.74
N HIS A 67 -7.55 4.28 -5.64
CA HIS A 67 -8.82 3.55 -5.69
C HIS A 67 -9.08 2.80 -7.00
N GLN A 68 -8.43 3.19 -8.10
CA GLN A 68 -8.55 2.50 -9.39
C GLN A 68 -7.49 1.41 -9.60
N GLN A 69 -6.32 1.54 -8.98
CA GLN A 69 -5.20 0.61 -9.13
C GLN A 69 -5.07 -0.41 -8.00
N TRP A 70 -5.54 -0.07 -6.79
CA TRP A 70 -5.46 -0.98 -5.66
C TRP A 70 -6.20 -2.28 -5.97
N LEU A 71 -5.69 -3.37 -5.43
CA LEU A 71 -6.38 -4.64 -5.50
C LEU A 71 -7.16 -4.78 -4.19
N SER A 72 -8.44 -5.14 -4.28
CA SER A 72 -9.26 -5.52 -3.11
C SER A 72 -9.21 -7.03 -2.83
N GLU A 73 -8.52 -7.79 -3.69
CA GLU A 73 -8.27 -9.22 -3.54
C GLU A 73 -6.77 -9.44 -3.44
N ASP A 74 -6.37 -10.44 -2.65
CA ASP A 74 -4.97 -10.80 -2.48
C ASP A 74 -4.40 -11.30 -3.83
N PRO A 75 -3.35 -10.66 -4.38
CA PRO A 75 -2.76 -11.03 -5.66
C PRO A 75 -1.97 -12.34 -5.59
N HIS A 76 -1.69 -12.88 -4.39
CA HIS A 76 -0.98 -14.14 -4.23
C HIS A 76 -1.98 -15.31 -4.17
N PRO A 77 -2.06 -16.14 -5.23
CA PRO A 77 -2.95 -17.29 -5.24
C PRO A 77 -2.61 -18.32 -4.16
N GLU A 78 -1.41 -18.24 -3.56
CA GLU A 78 -0.94 -19.14 -2.50
C GLU A 78 -1.68 -18.93 -1.16
N HIS A 79 -2.31 -17.77 -0.94
CA HIS A 79 -3.11 -17.51 0.28
C HIS A 79 -4.58 -17.93 0.13
N ARG A 80 -5.02 -18.37 -1.06
CA ARG A 80 -6.42 -18.71 -1.37
C ARG A 80 -6.78 -20.17 -1.08
N GLN A 81 -6.38 -20.68 0.09
CA GLN A 81 -6.70 -22.05 0.54
C GLN A 81 -8.05 -22.14 1.26
#